data_AF-A0A385FWY9-F1
#
_entry.id   AF-A0A385FWY9-F1
#
_cell.length_a   1.000
_cell.length_b   1.000
_cell.length_c   1.000
_cell.angle_alpha   90.00
_cell.angle_beta   90.00
_cell.angle_gamma   90.00
#
_symmetry.space_group_name_H-M   'P 1'
#
loop_
_entity.id
_entity.type
_entity.pdbx_description
1 polymer ?
#
loop_
_entity_poly.entity_id
_entity_poly.type
_entity_poly.pdbx_seq_one_letter_code
_entity_poly.pdbx_strand_id
1 'polypeptide(L)'
;MARRERAALTDSQRRTRKIAWASAAGVVVLVSVVGLVGALISAPKDSEGPQPTTGAMSPSADPAPESGSVVDAAVTEFGWLPEPITTDAKAYGTAAAIAGSTYDTTLATRKQFLDGLGTWHTLDPRYDLETDQQDALASKLEELNRRVIVPETDWDAQASNDIAVTAKVDGKVLVDYDHLSPQPGSLDALMTDGYHLVTTNILATYSGRGDVTYQERYAVSVQVLCGNTAPVESSDQTPADCKLIRFFPETRK
;
A
#
# COMPACT_ATOMS: atom_id res chain seq x y z
N MET A 1 40.13 -31.38 33.55
CA MET A 1 40.85 -30.44 32.67
C MET A 1 39.83 -29.94 31.66
N ALA A 2 39.24 -28.75 31.82
CA ALA A 2 39.74 -27.44 31.35
C ALA A 2 39.92 -27.44 29.81
N ARG A 3 39.44 -26.50 28.98
CA ARG A 3 38.90 -25.14 29.16
C ARG A 3 38.41 -24.67 27.77
N ARG A 4 37.33 -23.89 27.74
CA ARG A 4 36.97 -22.80 26.79
C ARG A 4 37.43 -22.89 25.33
N GLU A 5 36.46 -22.72 24.43
CA GLU A 5 36.50 -21.59 23.48
C GLU A 5 35.06 -21.10 23.19
N ARG A 6 34.76 -19.92 23.77
CA ARG A 6 33.71 -19.03 23.29
C ARG A 6 34.32 -18.33 22.07
N ALA A 7 33.75 -18.51 20.89
CA ALA A 7 34.01 -17.64 19.74
C ALA A 7 32.68 -16.98 19.34
N ALA A 8 32.64 -15.69 19.67
CA ALA A 8 31.69 -14.66 19.29
C ALA A 8 30.73 -14.99 18.13
N LEU A 9 29.43 -15.10 18.46
CA LEU A 9 28.38 -14.67 17.55
C LEU A 9 28.69 -13.22 17.18
N THR A 10 29.16 -13.03 15.95
CA THR A 10 29.56 -11.73 15.42
C THR A 10 28.38 -10.77 15.51
N ASP A 11 28.67 -9.57 15.98
CA ASP A 11 27.78 -8.42 16.16
C ASP A 11 26.99 -8.02 14.88
N SER A 12 27.27 -8.67 13.74
CA SER A 12 26.55 -8.48 12.47
C SER A 12 25.14 -9.07 12.46
N GLN A 13 24.84 -10.12 13.24
CA GLN A 13 23.47 -10.65 13.34
C GLN A 13 22.56 -9.84 14.26
N ARG A 14 23.13 -8.94 15.08
CA ARG A 14 22.36 -8.09 16.01
C ARG A 14 21.94 -6.75 15.38
N ARG A 15 22.44 -6.45 14.17
CA ARG A 15 22.02 -5.31 13.33
C ARG A 15 20.94 -5.72 12.33
N THR A 16 19.94 -6.47 12.77
CA THR A 16 18.67 -6.52 12.04
C THR A 16 18.05 -5.13 12.20
N ARG A 17 18.34 -4.28 11.22
CA ARG A 17 17.76 -2.95 11.04
C ARG A 17 16.25 -3.11 11.20
N LYS A 18 15.75 -2.69 12.36
CA LYS A 18 14.35 -2.30 12.55
C LYS A 18 14.01 -1.48 11.32
N ILE A 19 13.09 -1.95 10.47
CA ILE A 19 12.38 -1.05 9.57
C ILE A 19 11.74 -0.09 10.56
N ALA A 20 12.33 1.11 10.63
CA ALA A 20 11.82 2.17 11.46
C ALA A 20 10.50 2.56 10.81
N TRP A 21 9.41 1.90 11.21
CA TRP A 21 8.19 2.64 11.49
C TRP A 21 8.67 3.76 12.40
N ALA A 22 8.81 4.95 11.84
CA ALA A 22 9.22 6.10 12.60
C ALA A 22 8.22 6.19 13.74
N SER A 23 8.68 5.88 14.95
CA SER A 23 7.86 5.99 16.15
C SER A 23 7.39 7.44 16.17
N ALA A 24 6.12 7.68 15.87
CA ALA A 24 5.52 8.99 16.02
C ALA A 24 5.31 9.24 17.52
N ALA A 25 6.40 9.24 18.28
CA ALA A 25 6.45 9.78 19.62
C ALA A 25 6.65 11.30 19.48
N GLY A 26 5.51 11.99 19.36
CA GLY A 26 5.27 13.37 19.79
C GLY A 26 6.32 14.43 19.44
N VAL A 27 6.08 15.17 18.36
CA VAL A 27 6.37 16.61 18.31
C VAL A 27 5.20 17.32 17.62
N VAL A 28 4.30 17.89 18.42
CA VAL A 28 3.25 18.82 17.95
C VAL A 28 3.93 20.17 17.71
N VAL A 29 4.07 20.59 16.45
CA VAL A 29 4.40 21.98 16.11
C VAL A 29 3.10 22.66 15.67
N LEU A 30 2.47 23.36 16.60
CA LEU A 30 1.36 24.27 16.32
C LEU A 30 1.89 25.50 15.56
N VAL A 31 1.55 25.63 14.28
CA VAL A 31 1.66 26.90 13.55
C VAL A 31 0.27 27.51 13.42
N SER A 32 -0.05 28.44 14.30
CA SER A 32 -1.27 29.24 14.27
C SER A 32 -1.19 30.30 13.16
N VAL A 33 -2.04 30.22 12.15
CA VAL A 33 -2.25 31.34 11.22
C VAL A 33 -3.42 32.17 11.73
N VAL A 34 -3.10 33.29 12.38
CA VAL A 34 -4.03 34.38 12.67
C VAL A 34 -4.23 35.19 11.41
N GLY A 35 -5.49 35.39 11.02
CA GLY A 35 -5.89 36.05 9.79
C GLY A 35 -5.67 37.56 9.76
N LEU A 36 -5.80 38.12 8.56
CA LEU A 36 -6.08 39.54 8.40
C LEU A 36 -7.04 39.77 7.22
N VAL A 37 -8.28 40.11 7.58
CA VAL A 37 -9.23 40.79 6.72
C VAL A 37 -8.86 42.27 6.71
N GLY A 38 -8.73 42.85 5.52
CA GLY A 38 -8.57 44.28 5.32
C GLY A 38 -8.97 44.65 3.89
N ALA A 39 -10.24 44.97 3.68
CA ALA A 39 -10.71 45.63 2.47
C ALA A 39 -10.31 47.11 2.48
N LEU A 40 -9.99 47.68 1.31
CA LEU A 40 -10.46 49.00 0.83
C LEU A 40 -9.87 49.36 -0.55
N ILE A 41 -10.75 49.27 -1.57
CA ILE A 41 -11.09 50.27 -2.60
C ILE A 41 -9.97 51.16 -3.17
N SER A 42 -9.73 51.02 -4.48
CA SER A 42 -9.65 52.15 -5.43
C SER A 42 -9.88 51.68 -6.87
N ALA A 43 -10.94 52.19 -7.49
CA ALA A 43 -11.22 52.10 -8.93
C ALA A 43 -10.74 53.37 -9.63
N PRO A 44 -10.43 53.28 -10.94
CA PRO A 44 -10.93 54.28 -11.88
C PRO A 44 -11.67 53.67 -13.10
N LYS A 45 -12.50 54.52 -13.69
CA LYS A 45 -13.60 54.29 -14.64
C LYS A 45 -13.17 54.06 -16.11
N ASP A 46 -13.95 53.19 -16.76
CA ASP A 46 -14.56 53.17 -18.10
C ASP A 46 -13.90 53.84 -19.32
N SER A 47 -13.80 53.10 -20.45
CA SER A 47 -14.50 53.40 -21.72
C SER A 47 -14.38 52.28 -22.78
N GLU A 48 -15.54 51.95 -23.40
CA GLU A 48 -15.82 51.34 -24.73
C GLU A 48 -15.28 49.92 -25.06
N GLY A 49 -16.00 48.92 -25.59
CA GLY A 49 -17.33 48.69 -26.19
C GLY A 49 -17.47 47.17 -26.48
N PRO A 50 -18.60 46.62 -26.99
CA PRO A 50 -19.09 45.29 -26.64
C PRO A 50 -18.69 44.15 -27.61
N GLN A 51 -18.43 42.95 -27.08
CA GLN A 51 -18.57 41.70 -27.84
C GLN A 51 -19.02 40.54 -26.93
N PRO A 52 -20.04 39.74 -27.33
CA PRO A 52 -20.56 38.67 -26.49
C PRO A 52 -19.77 37.38 -26.72
N THR A 53 -19.29 36.75 -25.66
CA THR A 53 -18.94 35.33 -25.70
C THR A 53 -19.30 34.67 -24.36
N THR A 54 -20.36 33.87 -24.47
CA THR A 54 -20.76 32.75 -23.61
C THR A 54 -19.59 31.87 -23.17
N GLY A 55 -19.67 31.36 -21.93
CA GLY A 55 -19.09 30.06 -21.58
C GLY A 55 -18.25 30.05 -20.31
N ALA A 56 -18.87 29.63 -19.20
CA ALA A 56 -18.19 29.20 -18.00
C ALA A 56 -17.31 27.97 -18.29
N MET A 57 -16.11 27.92 -17.69
CA MET A 57 -15.40 26.67 -17.43
C MET A 57 -14.85 26.72 -16.01
N SER A 58 -15.56 26.04 -15.10
CA SER A 58 -14.96 25.52 -13.86
C SER A 58 -13.78 24.62 -14.23
N PRO A 59 -12.70 24.57 -13.42
CA PRO A 59 -11.68 23.57 -13.61
C PRO A 59 -12.30 22.18 -13.42
N SER A 60 -12.16 21.33 -14.46
CA SER A 60 -12.51 19.93 -14.40
C SER A 60 -11.81 19.29 -13.21
N ALA A 61 -12.59 18.71 -12.29
CA ALA A 61 -12.09 17.64 -11.45
C ALA A 61 -11.53 16.54 -12.36
N ASP A 62 -10.36 16.01 -12.00
CA ASP A 62 -9.86 14.78 -12.61
C ASP A 62 -10.98 13.72 -12.59
N PRO A 63 -11.14 12.90 -13.65
CA PRO A 63 -12.10 11.83 -13.61
C PRO A 63 -11.73 10.91 -12.44
N ALA A 64 -12.69 10.66 -11.54
CA ALA A 64 -12.58 9.51 -10.66
C ALA A 64 -12.32 8.28 -11.56
N PRO A 65 -11.35 7.42 -11.24
CA PRO A 65 -11.15 6.21 -12.01
C PRO A 65 -12.48 5.46 -12.07
N GLU A 66 -12.90 5.08 -13.28
CA GLU A 66 -14.08 4.26 -13.47
C GLU A 66 -14.01 3.09 -12.51
N SER A 67 -15.08 2.87 -11.74
CA SER A 67 -15.16 1.74 -10.82
C SER A 67 -15.05 0.45 -11.62
N GLY A 68 -13.82 -0.07 -11.75
CA GLY A 68 -13.57 -1.39 -12.30
C GLY A 68 -14.32 -2.44 -11.47
N SER A 69 -14.50 -3.63 -12.04
CA SER A 69 -15.05 -4.75 -11.28
C SER A 69 -14.13 -5.07 -10.09
N VAL A 70 -14.73 -5.30 -8.93
CA VAL A 70 -14.02 -5.59 -7.67
C VAL A 70 -14.61 -6.83 -7.01
N VAL A 71 -13.80 -7.53 -6.21
CA VAL A 71 -14.21 -8.78 -5.56
C VAL A 71 -15.32 -8.55 -4.53
N ASP A 72 -15.13 -7.56 -3.66
CA ASP A 72 -16.09 -7.20 -2.62
C ASP A 72 -16.02 -5.69 -2.37
N ALA A 73 -17.05 -4.96 -2.78
CA ALA A 73 -17.13 -3.52 -2.58
C ALA A 73 -17.46 -3.13 -1.13
N ALA A 74 -18.05 -4.04 -0.34
CA ALA A 74 -18.48 -3.77 1.04
C ALA A 74 -17.29 -3.55 1.98
N VAL A 75 -16.08 -3.98 1.61
CA VAL A 75 -14.88 -3.75 2.43
C VAL A 75 -14.55 -2.27 2.64
N THR A 76 -15.11 -1.39 1.79
CA THR A 76 -15.00 0.07 1.95
C THR A 76 -15.65 0.58 3.25
N GLU A 77 -16.63 -0.13 3.81
CA GLU A 77 -17.23 0.18 5.11
C GLU A 77 -16.23 0.06 6.27
N PHE A 78 -15.15 -0.72 6.09
CA PHE A 78 -14.05 -0.88 7.04
C PHE A 78 -12.88 0.10 6.79
N GLY A 79 -13.04 1.04 5.84
CA GLY A 79 -11.97 1.96 5.44
C GLY A 79 -10.87 1.30 4.60
N TRP A 80 -11.17 0.18 3.95
CA TRP A 80 -10.21 -0.55 3.11
C TRP A 80 -10.48 -0.32 1.62
N LEU A 81 -9.49 -0.66 0.79
CA LEU A 81 -9.67 -0.69 -0.66
C LEU A 81 -10.10 -2.09 -1.11
N PRO A 82 -11.08 -2.19 -2.03
CA PRO A 82 -11.52 -3.47 -2.56
C PRO A 82 -10.50 -4.07 -3.55
N GLU A 83 -10.42 -5.40 -3.59
CA GLU A 83 -9.55 -6.12 -4.53
C GLU A 83 -10.04 -5.91 -5.96
N PRO A 84 -9.23 -5.35 -6.87
CA PRO A 84 -9.62 -5.18 -8.26
C PRO A 84 -9.61 -6.53 -9.00
N ILE A 85 -10.59 -6.72 -9.88
CA ILE A 85 -10.64 -7.85 -10.81
C ILE A 85 -9.95 -7.41 -12.11
N THR A 86 -8.74 -7.92 -12.34
CA THR A 86 -7.93 -7.54 -13.50
C THR A 86 -6.90 -8.61 -13.84
N THR A 87 -6.49 -8.63 -15.10
CA THR A 87 -5.39 -9.44 -15.64
C THR A 87 -4.09 -8.63 -15.79
N ASP A 88 -4.10 -7.32 -15.50
CA ASP A 88 -2.90 -6.47 -15.52
C ASP A 88 -2.15 -6.57 -14.19
N ALA A 89 -1.03 -7.28 -14.21
CA ALA A 89 -0.17 -7.48 -13.04
C ALA A 89 0.31 -6.16 -12.43
N LYS A 90 0.62 -5.14 -13.25
CA LYS A 90 1.07 -3.83 -12.77
C LYS A 90 -0.06 -3.10 -12.06
N ALA A 91 -1.27 -3.12 -12.63
CA ALA A 91 -2.45 -2.52 -12.03
C ALA A 91 -2.81 -3.21 -10.71
N TYR A 92 -2.87 -4.54 -10.71
CA TYR A 92 -3.16 -5.35 -9.53
C TYR A 92 -2.12 -5.15 -8.42
N GLY A 93 -0.83 -5.27 -8.76
CA GLY A 93 0.25 -5.10 -7.79
C GLY A 93 0.33 -3.68 -7.21
N THR A 94 -0.02 -2.67 -8.01
CA THR A 94 -0.15 -1.29 -7.53
C THR A 94 -1.30 -1.16 -6.54
N ALA A 95 -2.48 -1.69 -6.88
CA ALA A 95 -3.65 -1.65 -6.00
C ALA A 95 -3.37 -2.37 -4.67
N ALA A 96 -2.73 -3.55 -4.71
CA ALA A 96 -2.37 -4.30 -3.51
C ALA A 96 -1.41 -3.53 -2.58
N ALA A 97 -0.42 -2.85 -3.14
CA ALA A 97 0.51 -2.05 -2.35
C ALA A 97 -0.17 -0.84 -1.68
N ILE A 98 -1.12 -0.20 -2.38
CA ILE A 98 -1.94 0.88 -1.80
C ILE A 98 -2.89 0.32 -0.73
N ALA A 99 -3.56 -0.80 -1.00
CA ALA A 99 -4.50 -1.44 -0.08
C ALA A 99 -3.82 -1.86 1.23
N GLY A 100 -2.64 -2.50 1.15
CA GLY A 100 -1.84 -2.84 2.34
C GLY A 100 -1.32 -1.63 3.12
N SER A 101 -1.44 -0.42 2.55
CA SER A 101 -1.01 0.85 3.13
C SER A 101 -2.16 1.80 3.48
N THR A 102 -3.42 1.40 3.26
CA THR A 102 -4.62 2.22 3.47
C THR A 102 -5.54 1.53 4.46
N TYR A 103 -5.80 2.18 5.59
CA TYR A 103 -6.63 1.63 6.64
C TYR A 103 -7.15 2.73 7.57
N ASP A 104 -8.27 2.48 8.24
CA ASP A 104 -8.82 3.34 9.27
C ASP A 104 -8.92 2.56 10.58
N THR A 105 -8.18 3.00 11.60
CA THR A 105 -8.14 2.32 12.91
C THR A 105 -9.42 2.48 13.72
N THR A 106 -10.32 3.39 13.32
CA THR A 106 -11.62 3.60 13.95
C THR A 106 -12.72 2.70 13.39
N LEU A 107 -12.50 2.12 12.20
CA LEU A 107 -13.50 1.31 11.49
C LEU A 107 -13.24 -0.19 11.58
N ALA A 108 -11.99 -0.60 11.80
CA ALA A 108 -11.64 -2.00 11.94
C ALA A 108 -10.47 -2.24 12.89
N THR A 109 -10.43 -3.45 13.45
CA THR A 109 -9.26 -3.93 14.19
C THR A 109 -8.13 -4.32 13.25
N ARG A 110 -6.90 -4.32 13.76
CA ARG A 110 -5.72 -4.81 13.04
C ARG A 110 -5.90 -6.23 12.51
N LYS A 111 -6.49 -7.11 13.31
CA LYS A 111 -6.76 -8.50 12.93
C LYS A 111 -7.72 -8.56 11.75
N GLN A 112 -8.82 -7.81 11.78
CA GLN A 112 -9.76 -7.74 10.67
C GLN A 112 -9.08 -7.24 9.39
N PHE A 113 -8.24 -6.21 9.49
CA PHE A 113 -7.50 -5.69 8.34
C PHE A 113 -6.53 -6.73 7.75
N LEU A 114 -5.78 -7.45 8.60
CA LEU A 114 -4.91 -8.54 8.19
C LEU A 114 -5.67 -9.70 7.53
N ASP A 115 -6.78 -10.12 8.14
CA ASP A 115 -7.62 -11.19 7.60
C ASP A 115 -8.21 -10.77 6.23
N GLY A 116 -8.66 -9.53 6.11
CA GLY A 116 -9.17 -8.94 4.86
C GLY A 116 -8.11 -8.86 3.77
N LEU A 117 -6.90 -8.41 4.08
CA LEU A 117 -5.79 -8.42 3.10
C LEU A 117 -5.33 -9.85 2.76
N GLY A 118 -5.55 -10.81 3.67
CA GLY A 118 -5.31 -12.22 3.46
C GLY A 118 -6.12 -12.80 2.30
N THR A 119 -7.34 -12.32 2.06
CA THR A 119 -8.23 -12.83 0.99
C THR A 119 -7.73 -12.50 -0.43
N TRP A 120 -6.85 -11.51 -0.55
CA TRP A 120 -6.19 -11.16 -1.81
C TRP A 120 -5.17 -12.21 -2.24
N HIS A 121 -4.79 -13.11 -1.33
CA HIS A 121 -3.79 -14.14 -1.61
C HIS A 121 -4.42 -15.39 -2.24
N THR A 122 -3.62 -16.09 -3.02
CA THR A 122 -3.96 -17.41 -3.55
C THR A 122 -2.89 -18.43 -3.15
N LEU A 123 -3.25 -19.71 -3.24
CA LEU A 123 -2.29 -20.80 -3.05
C LEU A 123 -1.26 -20.77 -4.19
N ASP A 124 0.01 -21.04 -3.88
CA ASP A 124 1.08 -21.01 -4.87
C ASP A 124 1.11 -22.35 -5.65
N PRO A 125 0.66 -22.40 -6.92
CA PRO A 125 0.51 -23.65 -7.67
C PRO A 125 1.83 -24.35 -8.00
N ARG A 126 2.98 -23.74 -7.69
CA ARG A 126 4.31 -24.38 -7.86
C ARG A 126 4.58 -25.49 -6.85
N TYR A 127 3.77 -25.59 -5.79
CA TYR A 127 3.83 -26.70 -4.85
C TYR A 127 2.82 -27.78 -5.26
N ASP A 128 3.29 -29.02 -5.34
CA ASP A 128 2.47 -30.16 -5.81
C ASP A 128 1.42 -30.61 -4.78
N LEU A 129 1.71 -30.42 -3.49
CA LEU A 129 0.84 -30.84 -2.39
C LEU A 129 0.08 -29.65 -1.81
N GLU A 130 -1.23 -29.81 -1.61
CA GLU A 130 -2.08 -28.77 -1.01
C GLU A 130 -1.59 -28.36 0.38
N THR A 131 -1.07 -29.30 1.18
CA THR A 131 -0.48 -29.00 2.49
C THR A 131 0.71 -28.05 2.37
N ASP A 132 1.56 -28.23 1.36
CA ASP A 132 2.73 -27.39 1.13
C ASP A 132 2.29 -26.00 0.63
N GLN A 133 1.23 -25.94 -0.18
CA GLN A 133 0.62 -24.68 -0.59
C GLN A 133 0.07 -23.89 0.60
N GLN A 134 -0.65 -24.57 1.51
CA GLN A 134 -1.20 -23.97 2.72
C GLN A 134 -0.10 -23.49 3.68
N ASP A 135 0.93 -24.31 3.91
CA ASP A 135 2.08 -23.94 4.74
C ASP A 135 2.85 -22.75 4.14
N ALA A 136 3.01 -22.73 2.81
CA ALA A 136 3.62 -21.61 2.11
C ALA A 136 2.80 -20.32 2.30
N LEU A 137 1.48 -20.37 2.09
CA LEU A 137 0.59 -19.24 2.30
C LEU A 137 0.63 -18.74 3.75
N ALA A 138 0.52 -19.64 4.73
CA ALA A 138 0.59 -19.30 6.15
C ALA A 138 1.92 -18.60 6.49
N SER A 139 3.05 -19.09 5.94
CA SER A 139 4.33 -18.43 6.09
C SER A 139 4.38 -17.03 5.47
N LYS A 140 3.70 -16.79 4.33
CA LYS A 140 3.64 -15.46 3.69
C LYS A 140 2.76 -14.49 4.45
N LEU A 141 1.62 -14.95 4.97
CA LEU A 141 0.75 -14.13 5.81
C LEU A 141 1.43 -13.75 7.13
N GLU A 142 2.22 -14.65 7.72
CA GLU A 142 3.03 -14.31 8.90
C GLU A 142 4.15 -13.30 8.56
N GLU A 143 4.74 -13.38 7.38
CA GLU A 143 5.71 -12.38 6.90
C GLU A 143 5.06 -11.00 6.71
N LEU A 144 3.89 -10.96 6.07
CA LEU A 144 3.04 -9.77 5.92
C LEU A 144 2.76 -9.14 7.30
N ASN A 145 2.26 -9.95 8.24
CA ASN A 145 1.94 -9.54 9.61
C ASN A 145 3.13 -8.93 10.35
N ARG A 146 4.34 -9.49 10.17
CA ARG A 146 5.53 -9.06 10.93
C ARG A 146 6.33 -7.93 10.28
N ARG A 147 6.28 -7.79 8.96
CA ARG A 147 7.25 -6.96 8.23
C ARG A 147 6.63 -5.85 7.39
N VAL A 148 5.36 -5.96 7.04
CA VAL A 148 4.72 -5.06 6.07
C VAL A 148 3.57 -4.31 6.72
N ILE A 149 2.74 -4.97 7.51
CA ILE A 149 1.69 -4.30 8.27
C ILE A 149 2.28 -3.68 9.53
N VAL A 150 1.77 -2.51 9.89
CA VAL A 150 2.15 -1.79 11.10
C VAL A 150 2.05 -2.72 12.33
N PRO A 151 3.03 -2.72 13.24
CA PRO A 151 3.01 -3.55 14.44
C PRO A 151 1.76 -3.31 15.31
N GLU A 152 1.31 -4.32 16.05
CA GLU A 152 0.13 -4.21 16.92
C GLU A 152 0.22 -3.05 17.91
N THR A 153 1.38 -2.87 18.55
CA THR A 153 1.62 -1.75 19.48
C THR A 153 1.48 -0.37 18.82
N ASP A 154 1.88 -0.27 17.55
CA ASP A 154 1.80 0.98 16.81
C ASP A 154 0.37 1.19 16.29
N TRP A 155 -0.33 0.12 15.90
CA TRP A 155 -1.76 0.17 15.59
C TRP A 155 -2.58 0.63 16.79
N ASP A 156 -2.35 0.09 17.98
CA ASP A 156 -3.08 0.48 19.20
C ASP A 156 -2.85 1.96 19.56
N ALA A 157 -1.62 2.43 19.37
CA ALA A 157 -1.29 3.84 19.53
C ALA A 157 -1.99 4.71 18.49
N GLN A 158 -2.06 4.26 17.24
CA GLN A 158 -2.79 4.92 16.16
C GLN A 158 -4.30 4.95 16.42
N ALA A 159 -4.89 3.83 16.84
CA ALA A 159 -6.31 3.70 17.21
C ALA A 159 -6.68 4.63 18.36
N SER A 160 -5.82 4.74 19.38
CA SER A 160 -6.04 5.66 20.50
C SER A 160 -6.08 7.14 20.09
N ASN A 161 -5.54 7.47 18.91
CA ASN A 161 -5.49 8.81 18.33
C ASN A 161 -6.40 8.98 17.10
N ASP A 162 -7.32 8.03 16.87
CA ASP A 162 -8.27 8.03 15.75
C ASP A 162 -7.57 8.17 14.39
N ILE A 163 -6.46 7.49 14.20
CA ILE A 163 -5.65 7.62 12.99
C ILE A 163 -6.28 6.84 11.82
N ALA A 164 -6.46 7.54 10.71
CA ALA A 164 -6.70 6.97 9.39
C ALA A 164 -5.47 7.20 8.49
N VAL A 165 -5.18 6.22 7.64
CA VAL A 165 -4.06 6.25 6.70
C VAL A 165 -4.59 6.10 5.29
N THR A 166 -4.22 7.05 4.43
CA THR A 166 -4.48 6.98 2.99
C THR A 166 -3.16 6.90 2.24
N ALA A 167 -3.04 5.96 1.30
CA ALA A 167 -1.83 5.78 0.52
C ALA A 167 -2.05 6.13 -0.95
N LYS A 168 -0.96 6.55 -1.60
CA LYS A 168 -0.89 6.66 -3.06
C LYS A 168 0.52 6.32 -3.55
N VAL A 169 0.63 6.02 -4.83
CA VAL A 169 1.94 5.87 -5.50
C VAL A 169 2.62 7.23 -5.59
N ASP A 170 3.91 7.25 -5.27
CA ASP A 170 4.80 8.41 -5.41
C ASP A 170 6.00 8.06 -6.30
N GLY A 171 5.80 8.18 -7.61
CA GLY A 171 6.82 7.96 -8.63
C GLY A 171 6.55 6.77 -9.55
N LYS A 172 7.62 6.25 -10.18
CA LYS A 172 7.52 5.15 -11.15
C LYS A 172 7.22 3.83 -10.43
N VAL A 173 6.24 3.09 -10.93
CA VAL A 173 6.03 1.67 -10.61
C VAL A 173 6.99 0.82 -11.43
N LEU A 174 7.76 -0.03 -10.76
CA LEU A 174 8.72 -0.94 -11.39
C LEU A 174 8.10 -2.33 -11.49
N VAL A 175 8.27 -2.98 -12.65
CA VAL A 175 7.71 -4.31 -12.93
C VAL A 175 8.82 -5.23 -13.41
N ASP A 176 8.89 -6.43 -12.84
CA ASP A 176 9.82 -7.51 -13.21
C ASP A 176 11.28 -7.05 -13.26
N TYR A 177 11.88 -6.98 -14.45
CA TYR A 177 13.29 -6.58 -14.60
C TYR A 177 13.57 -5.09 -14.40
N ASP A 178 12.53 -4.24 -14.28
CA ASP A 178 12.72 -2.83 -13.94
C ASP A 178 13.17 -2.62 -12.49
N HIS A 179 13.16 -3.66 -11.66
CA HIS A 179 13.63 -3.62 -10.27
C HIS A 179 15.17 -3.48 -10.19
N LEU A 180 15.70 -2.90 -9.11
CA LEU A 180 17.15 -2.69 -8.91
C LEU A 180 17.92 -3.96 -8.47
N SER A 181 17.22 -5.08 -8.33
CA SER A 181 17.70 -6.31 -7.69
C SER A 181 17.74 -7.56 -8.58
N PRO A 182 16.92 -7.76 -9.63
CA PRO A 182 16.97 -8.97 -10.43
C PRO A 182 18.17 -8.96 -11.36
N GLN A 183 18.82 -10.11 -11.48
CA GLN A 183 19.80 -10.34 -12.54
C GLN A 183 19.05 -10.75 -13.82
N PRO A 184 19.56 -10.44 -15.02
CA PRO A 184 18.98 -10.98 -16.25
C PRO A 184 18.80 -12.50 -16.17
N GLY A 185 17.62 -13.00 -16.52
CA GLY A 185 17.28 -14.42 -16.47
C GLY A 185 16.78 -14.94 -15.12
N SER A 186 16.90 -14.17 -14.02
CA SER A 186 16.50 -14.66 -12.69
C SER A 186 14.99 -14.76 -12.50
N LEU A 187 14.20 -14.14 -13.36
CA LEU A 187 12.73 -14.13 -13.29
C LEU A 187 12.06 -14.83 -14.48
N ASP A 188 12.79 -15.27 -15.50
CA ASP A 188 12.20 -15.73 -16.76
C ASP A 188 11.23 -16.90 -16.57
N ALA A 189 11.62 -17.90 -15.77
CA ALA A 189 10.75 -19.03 -15.45
C ALA A 189 9.49 -18.57 -14.70
N LEU A 190 9.64 -17.67 -13.72
CA LEU A 190 8.53 -17.13 -12.95
C LEU A 190 7.55 -16.37 -13.84
N MET A 191 8.04 -15.50 -14.72
CA MET A 191 7.18 -14.75 -15.65
C MET A 191 6.50 -15.66 -16.67
N THR A 192 7.19 -16.72 -17.11
CA THR A 192 6.59 -17.75 -17.98
C THR A 192 5.41 -18.44 -17.29
N ASP A 193 5.51 -18.63 -15.97
CA ASP A 193 4.46 -19.21 -15.14
C ASP A 193 3.40 -18.18 -14.68
N GLY A 194 3.48 -16.93 -15.15
CA GLY A 194 2.51 -15.87 -14.85
C GLY A 194 2.81 -15.07 -13.56
N TYR A 195 3.98 -15.25 -12.95
CA TYR A 195 4.39 -14.50 -11.77
C TYR A 195 5.07 -13.20 -12.17
N HIS A 196 4.64 -12.11 -11.54
CA HIS A 196 5.19 -10.77 -11.74
C HIS A 196 5.63 -10.15 -10.41
N LEU A 197 6.69 -9.35 -10.45
CA LEU A 197 7.13 -8.55 -9.33
C LEU A 197 6.78 -7.08 -9.58
N VAL A 198 6.07 -6.45 -8.64
CA VAL A 198 5.69 -5.03 -8.75
C VAL A 198 6.21 -4.27 -7.53
N THR A 199 7.12 -3.32 -7.72
CA THR A 199 7.54 -2.38 -6.68
C THR A 199 6.85 -1.04 -6.88
N THR A 200 6.28 -0.54 -5.79
CA THR A 200 5.74 0.82 -5.71
C THR A 200 6.47 1.60 -4.62
N ASN A 201 6.75 2.87 -4.90
CA ASN A 201 7.01 3.84 -3.86
C ASN A 201 5.67 4.37 -3.38
N ILE A 202 5.42 4.28 -2.08
CA ILE A 202 4.17 4.69 -1.44
C ILE A 202 4.42 5.99 -0.68
N LEU A 203 3.51 6.95 -0.85
CA LEU A 203 3.32 8.08 0.05
C LEU A 203 2.07 7.83 0.87
N ALA A 204 2.26 7.45 2.14
CA ALA A 204 1.19 7.29 3.11
C ALA A 204 0.95 8.62 3.85
N THR A 205 -0.31 9.03 3.94
CA THR A 205 -0.74 10.22 4.69
C THR A 205 -1.55 9.75 5.88
N TYR A 206 -1.06 10.10 7.07
CA TYR A 206 -1.67 9.80 8.35
C TYR A 206 -2.44 11.03 8.81
N SER A 207 -3.72 10.85 9.15
CA SER A 207 -4.59 11.89 9.69
C SER A 207 -5.27 11.39 10.95
N GLY A 208 -5.37 12.20 11.99
CA GLY A 208 -6.09 11.81 13.22
C GLY A 208 -6.47 13.00 14.08
N ARG A 209 -6.70 12.73 15.37
CA ARG A 209 -7.21 13.73 16.32
C ARG A 209 -6.28 14.95 16.44
N GLY A 210 -6.89 16.14 16.52
CA GLY A 210 -6.18 17.40 16.78
C GLY A 210 -5.44 17.98 15.57
N ASP A 211 -6.00 17.80 14.37
CA ASP A 211 -5.46 18.26 13.08
C ASP A 211 -4.05 17.71 12.78
N VAL A 212 -3.68 16.58 13.41
CA VAL A 212 -2.41 15.91 13.15
C VAL A 212 -2.48 15.31 11.75
N THR A 213 -1.63 15.83 10.86
CA THR A 213 -1.40 15.25 9.54
C THR A 213 0.11 15.14 9.29
N TYR A 214 0.58 13.95 8.93
CA TYR A 214 1.96 13.76 8.48
C TYR A 214 2.02 12.74 7.35
N GLN A 215 3.15 12.72 6.65
CA GLN A 215 3.38 11.84 5.51
C GLN A 215 4.64 11.01 5.68
N GLU A 216 4.58 9.75 5.25
CA GLU A 216 5.71 8.84 5.20
C GLU A 216 5.91 8.30 3.79
N ARG A 217 7.18 8.08 3.40
CA ARG A 217 7.56 7.49 2.12
C ARG A 217 8.34 6.20 2.30
N TYR A 218 7.81 5.11 1.77
CA TYR A 218 8.48 3.81 1.76
C TYR A 218 8.23 3.07 0.45
N ALA A 219 8.93 1.97 0.25
CA ALA A 219 8.79 1.13 -0.94
C ALA A 219 8.21 -0.23 -0.54
N VAL A 220 7.22 -0.69 -1.32
CA VAL A 220 6.57 -1.99 -1.15
C VAL A 220 6.74 -2.77 -2.43
N SER A 221 7.17 -4.01 -2.32
CA SER A 221 7.14 -4.97 -3.43
C SER A 221 6.08 -6.01 -3.18
N VAL A 222 5.38 -6.39 -4.24
CA VAL A 222 4.45 -7.52 -4.22
C VAL A 222 4.80 -8.49 -5.33
N GLN A 223 4.60 -9.77 -5.06
CA GLN A 223 4.58 -10.81 -6.09
C GLN A 223 3.14 -11.15 -6.40
N VAL A 224 2.79 -11.01 -7.66
CA VAL A 224 1.46 -11.26 -8.23
C VAL A 224 1.53 -12.50 -9.10
N LEU A 225 0.50 -13.33 -9.08
CA LEU A 225 0.28 -14.40 -10.04
C LEU A 225 -0.94 -14.05 -10.88
N CYS A 226 -0.84 -14.12 -12.21
CA CYS A 226 -1.97 -13.95 -13.13
C CYS A 226 -2.06 -15.17 -14.04
N GLY A 227 -3.27 -15.55 -14.47
CA GLY A 227 -3.46 -16.63 -15.44
C GLY A 227 -3.56 -18.05 -14.89
N ASN A 228 -3.41 -18.27 -13.58
CA ASN A 228 -3.55 -19.57 -12.90
C ASN A 228 -3.96 -19.39 -11.43
N THR A 229 -4.95 -18.55 -11.18
CA THR A 229 -5.35 -18.19 -9.82
C THR A 229 -6.60 -18.95 -9.38
N ALA A 230 -6.83 -19.01 -8.07
CA ALA A 230 -8.11 -19.44 -7.50
C ALA A 230 -9.03 -18.22 -7.30
N PRO A 231 -10.13 -18.09 -8.06
CA PRO A 231 -11.10 -17.02 -7.88
C PRO A 231 -11.75 -17.08 -6.49
N VAL A 232 -12.10 -15.91 -5.95
CA VAL A 232 -12.93 -15.86 -4.74
C VAL A 232 -14.34 -16.33 -5.09
N GLU A 233 -14.87 -17.27 -4.30
CA GLU A 233 -16.24 -17.74 -4.44
C GLU A 233 -17.22 -16.55 -4.42
N SER A 234 -18.26 -16.60 -5.25
CA SER A 234 -19.29 -15.55 -5.37
C SER A 234 -18.83 -14.18 -5.87
N SER A 235 -17.60 -14.06 -6.38
CA SER A 235 -17.13 -12.87 -7.11
C SER A 235 -17.15 -13.09 -8.63
N ASP A 236 -16.97 -12.01 -9.39
CA ASP A 236 -16.82 -12.06 -10.86
C ASP A 236 -15.40 -12.47 -11.30
N GLN A 237 -14.52 -12.89 -10.37
CA GLN A 237 -13.17 -13.32 -10.71
C GLN A 237 -13.19 -14.60 -11.55
N THR A 238 -12.20 -14.68 -12.43
CA THR A 238 -11.88 -15.83 -13.25
C THR A 238 -10.46 -16.30 -12.94
N PRO A 239 -10.08 -17.56 -13.26
CA PRO A 239 -8.70 -18.01 -13.07
C PRO A 239 -7.66 -17.22 -13.86
N ALA A 240 -8.08 -16.39 -14.83
CA ALA A 240 -7.21 -15.51 -15.58
C ALA A 240 -6.78 -14.27 -14.77
N ASP A 241 -7.62 -13.84 -13.82
CA ASP A 241 -7.39 -12.64 -13.01
C ASP A 241 -6.21 -12.82 -12.05
N CYS A 242 -5.61 -11.71 -11.68
CA CYS A 242 -4.43 -11.67 -10.83
C CYS A 242 -4.79 -11.90 -9.34
N LYS A 243 -3.88 -12.52 -8.61
CA LYS A 243 -3.92 -12.74 -7.16
C LYS A 243 -2.54 -12.48 -6.52
N LEU A 244 -2.52 -12.21 -5.21
CA LEU A 244 -1.27 -12.04 -4.47
C LEU A 244 -0.65 -13.38 -4.09
N ILE A 245 0.67 -13.45 -4.20
CA ILE A 245 1.46 -14.56 -3.67
C ILE A 245 2.18 -14.13 -2.39
N ARG A 246 2.80 -12.94 -2.38
CA ARG A 246 3.46 -12.38 -1.18
C ARG A 246 3.67 -10.87 -1.28
N PHE A 247 3.79 -10.22 -0.12
CA PHE A 247 4.40 -8.89 0.03
C PHE A 247 5.86 -9.01 0.47
N PHE A 248 6.69 -8.03 0.10
CA PHE A 248 8.04 -7.83 0.63
C PHE A 248 8.25 -6.37 1.00
N PRO A 249 8.90 -6.11 2.15
CA PRO A 249 9.52 -4.82 2.37
C PRO A 249 10.76 -4.70 1.48
N GLU A 250 10.83 -3.64 0.67
CA GLU A 250 12.07 -3.29 0.00
C GLU A 250 13.03 -2.66 1.01
N THR A 251 14.15 -3.32 1.26
CA THR A 251 15.26 -2.67 1.94
C THR A 251 15.96 -1.79 0.91
N ARG A 252 15.81 -0.46 1.01
CA ARG A 252 16.64 0.46 0.22
C ARG A 252 18.11 0.08 0.43
N LYS A 253 18.81 -0.22 -0.66
CA LYS A 253 20.27 -0.40 -0.65
C LYS A 253 20.95 0.89 -0.21
#